data_AF-A0A2X2WMW6-F1
#
_entry.id   AF-A0A2X2WMW6-F1
#
_cell.length_a   1.000
_cell.length_b   1.000
_cell.length_c   1.000
_cell.angle_alpha   90.00
_cell.angle_beta   90.00
_cell.angle_gamma   90.00
#
_symmetry.space_group_name_H-M   'P 1'
#
loop_
_entity.id
_entity.type
_entity.pdbx_description
1 polymer ?
#
loop_
_entity_poly.entity_id
_entity_poly.type
_entity_poly.pdbx_seq_one_letter_code
_entity_poly.pdbx_strand_id
1 'polypeptide(L)'
;MGKNGPEEIDAAPEDYERVIAWCHEHNYLDDHRFVSRFIASRSRKGYGPARIRQELNQKGIAREAIERAMRECEIEWLRLARETGDPQIW
;
A
#
# COMPACT_ATOMS: atom_id res chain seq x y z
N MET A 1 11.10 21.02 -25.14
CA MET A 1 11.83 21.53 -23.95
C MET A 1 11.13 22.79 -23.47
N GLY A 2 10.26 22.69 -22.46
CA GLY A 2 9.73 23.87 -21.76
C GLY A 2 10.86 24.54 -20.99
N LYS A 3 10.99 25.86 -21.11
CA LYS A 3 12.12 26.65 -20.57
C LYS A 3 11.97 27.03 -19.10
N ASN A 4 11.19 26.29 -18.32
CA ASN A 4 11.04 26.53 -16.90
C ASN A 4 11.53 25.28 -16.18
N GLY A 5 12.59 25.42 -15.38
CA GLY A 5 12.93 24.40 -14.37
C GLY A 5 11.74 24.19 -13.41
N PRO A 6 11.81 23.20 -12.50
CA PRO A 6 10.75 23.06 -11.51
C PRO A 6 10.56 24.40 -10.79
N GLU A 7 9.35 24.97 -10.87
CA GLU A 7 8.99 26.17 -10.12
C GLU A 7 9.23 25.87 -8.64
N GLU A 8 9.92 26.77 -7.92
CA GLU A 8 10.06 26.64 -6.48
C GLU A 8 8.67 26.67 -5.84
N ILE A 9 8.36 25.63 -5.08
CA ILE A 9 7.10 25.51 -4.36
C ILE A 9 7.34 26.09 -2.96
N ASP A 10 6.89 27.33 -2.74
CA ASP A 10 6.85 27.98 -1.43
C ASP A 10 5.59 27.54 -0.67
N ALA A 11 5.57 26.27 -0.26
CA ALA A 11 4.48 25.69 0.53
C ALA A 11 4.93 25.46 1.97
N ALA A 12 4.15 25.97 2.93
CA ALA A 12 4.38 25.73 4.34
C ALA A 12 3.90 24.30 4.72
N PRO A 13 4.42 23.68 5.79
CA PRO A 13 3.98 22.36 6.26
C PRO A 13 2.45 22.23 6.39
N GLU A 14 1.79 23.30 6.81
CA GLU A 14 0.34 23.37 6.99
C GLU A 14 -0.43 23.26 5.67
N ASP A 15 0.16 23.70 4.55
CA ASP A 15 -0.46 23.55 3.23
C ASP A 15 -0.54 22.08 2.81
N TYR A 16 0.48 21.29 3.15
CA TYR A 16 0.50 19.85 2.87
C TYR A 16 -0.59 19.13 3.67
N GLU A 17 -0.68 19.39 4.97
CA GLU A 17 -1.70 18.78 5.83
C GLU A 17 -3.11 19.10 5.34
N ARG A 18 -3.35 20.35 4.91
CA ARG A 18 -4.64 20.76 4.34
C ARG A 18 -4.98 20.02 3.05
N VAL A 19 -4.01 19.85 2.15
CA VAL A 19 -4.22 19.13 0.89
C VAL A 19 -4.40 17.62 1.13
N ILE A 20 -3.65 17.04 2.06
CA ILE A 20 -3.80 15.62 2.44
C ILE A 20 -5.19 15.38 3.02
N ALA A 21 -5.67 16.24 3.92
CA ALA A 21 -7.01 16.17 4.48
C ALA A 21 -8.08 16.26 3.37
N TRP A 22 -7.97 17.25 2.48
CA TRP A 22 -8.88 17.40 1.34
C TRP A 22 -8.89 16.16 0.44
N CYS A 23 -7.72 15.56 0.21
CA CYS A 23 -7.59 14.31 -0.56
C CYS A 23 -8.28 13.13 0.12
N HIS A 24 -8.23 13.03 1.45
CA HIS A 24 -8.98 12.02 2.19
C HIS A 24 -10.50 12.25 2.11
N GLU A 25 -10.96 13.48 2.33
CA GLU A 25 -12.39 13.85 2.26
C GLU A 25 -13.02 13.51 0.91
N HIS A 26 -12.26 13.71 -0.18
CA HIS A 26 -12.72 13.43 -1.54
C HIS A 26 -12.41 12.02 -2.01
N ASN A 27 -11.97 11.13 -1.11
CA ASN A 27 -11.59 9.75 -1.41
C ASN A 27 -10.48 9.61 -2.47
N TYR A 28 -9.63 10.62 -2.66
CA TYR A 28 -8.40 10.46 -3.46
C TYR A 28 -7.35 9.64 -2.71
N LEU A 29 -7.26 9.83 -1.38
CA LEU A 29 -6.43 9.02 -0.48
C LEU A 29 -7.30 8.14 0.41
N ASP A 30 -7.02 6.83 0.40
CA ASP A 30 -7.73 5.82 1.17
C ASP A 30 -6.82 4.60 1.35
N ASP A 31 -6.20 4.52 2.51
CA ASP A 31 -5.24 3.47 2.85
C ASP A 31 -5.91 2.10 2.94
N HIS A 32 -7.16 2.01 3.41
CA HIS A 32 -7.85 0.73 3.51
C HIS A 32 -8.09 0.14 2.12
N ARG A 33 -8.55 0.96 1.18
CA ARG A 33 -8.72 0.58 -0.23
C ARG A 33 -7.39 0.26 -0.88
N PHE A 34 -6.34 1.03 -0.61
CA PHE A 34 -5.00 0.78 -1.13
C PHE A 34 -4.47 -0.57 -0.66
N VAL A 35 -4.47 -0.82 0.65
CA VAL A 35 -3.92 -2.05 1.27
C VAL A 35 -4.65 -3.29 0.78
N SER A 36 -5.99 -3.27 0.77
CA SER A 36 -6.81 -4.39 0.30
C SER A 36 -6.47 -4.77 -1.16
N ARG A 37 -6.39 -3.77 -2.04
CA ARG A 37 -6.00 -3.98 -3.45
C ARG A 37 -4.56 -4.44 -3.59
N PHE A 38 -3.66 -3.95 -2.75
CA PHE A 38 -2.26 -4.33 -2.76
C PHE A 38 -2.08 -5.81 -2.39
N ILE A 39 -2.72 -6.26 -1.32
CA ILE A 39 -2.72 -7.67 -0.88
C ILE A 39 -3.25 -8.57 -2.00
N ALA A 40 -4.40 -8.23 -2.61
CA ALA A 40 -4.96 -8.99 -3.73
C ALA A 40 -4.07 -8.99 -4.99
N SER A 41 -3.33 -7.90 -5.24
CA SER A 41 -2.39 -7.81 -6.36
C SER A 41 -1.14 -8.66 -6.14
N ARG A 42 -0.58 -8.64 -4.93
CA ARG A 42 0.65 -9.36 -4.60
C ARG A 42 0.44 -10.86 -4.43
N SER A 43 -0.68 -11.28 -3.83
CA SER A 43 -1.05 -12.70 -3.73
C SER A 43 -1.16 -13.37 -5.11
N ARG A 44 -1.79 -12.71 -6.09
CA ARG A 44 -1.84 -13.20 -7.49
C ARG A 44 -0.48 -13.33 -8.17
N LYS A 45 0.54 -12.64 -7.67
CA LYS A 45 1.94 -12.74 -8.13
C LYS A 45 2.74 -13.78 -7.33
N GLY A 46 2.10 -14.51 -6.42
CA GLY A 46 2.74 -15.54 -5.60
C GLY A 46 3.49 -15.01 -4.39
N TYR A 47 3.21 -13.78 -3.94
CA TYR A 47 3.93 -13.22 -2.79
C TYR A 47 3.24 -13.65 -1.51
N GLY A 48 4.03 -14.07 -0.52
CA GLY A 48 3.53 -14.49 0.77
C GLY A 48 3.19 -13.36 1.74
N PRO A 49 2.44 -13.66 2.80
CA PRO A 49 2.00 -12.67 3.78
C PRO A 49 3.16 -11.90 4.43
N ALA A 50 4.29 -12.54 4.71
CA ALA A 50 5.46 -11.89 5.32
C ALA A 50 6.04 -10.79 4.41
N ARG A 51 6.26 -11.12 3.14
CA ARG A 51 6.75 -10.18 2.12
C ARG A 51 5.76 -9.04 1.87
N ILE A 52 4.47 -9.34 1.78
CA ILE A 52 3.44 -8.32 1.58
C ILE A 52 3.41 -7.32 2.75
N ARG A 53 3.48 -7.80 4.00
CA ARG A 53 3.59 -6.93 5.19
C ARG A 53 4.83 -6.03 5.11
N GLN A 54 5.98 -6.59 4.73
CA GLN A 54 7.21 -5.82 4.60
C GLN A 54 7.07 -4.70 3.56
N GLU A 55 6.52 -5.00 2.38
CA GLU A 55 6.32 -3.99 1.32
C GLU A 55 5.32 -2.91 1.73
N LEU A 56 4.27 -3.25 2.49
CA LEU A 56 3.32 -2.28 3.01
C LEU A 56 3.94 -1.38 4.10
N ASN A 57 4.75 -1.94 5.00
CA ASN A 57 5.49 -1.16 6.00
C ASN A 57 6.46 -0.17 5.33
N GLN A 58 7.18 -0.58 4.27
CA GLN A 58 8.07 0.31 3.51
C GLN A 58 7.32 1.46 2.83
N LYS A 59 6.01 1.32 2.60
CA LYS A 59 5.15 2.37 2.04
C LYS A 59 4.56 3.29 3.09
N GLY A 60 4.91 3.11 4.36
CA GLY A 60 4.43 3.95 5.46
C GLY A 60 3.01 3.59 5.95
N ILE A 61 2.46 2.45 5.53
CA ILE A 61 1.14 2.01 6.01
C ILE A 61 1.25 1.58 7.47
N ALA A 62 0.34 2.08 8.31
CA ALA A 62 0.25 1.71 9.71
C ALA A 62 0.06 0.19 9.90
N ARG A 63 0.78 -0.39 10.86
CA ARG A 63 0.75 -1.83 11.15
C ARG A 63 -0.67 -2.33 11.42
N GLU A 64 -1.48 -1.55 12.12
CA GLU A 64 -2.86 -1.86 12.45
C GLU A 64 -3.74 -2.00 11.21
N ALA A 65 -3.51 -1.15 10.20
CA ALA A 65 -4.22 -1.21 8.92
C ALA A 65 -3.82 -2.46 8.12
N ILE A 66 -2.52 -2.79 8.12
CA ILE A 66 -1.98 -4.00 7.49
C ILE A 66 -2.60 -5.25 8.13
N GLU A 67 -2.55 -5.37 9.46
CA GLU A 67 -3.06 -6.56 10.14
C GLU A 67 -4.58 -6.69 10.05
N ARG A 68 -5.29 -5.57 10.02
CA ARG A 68 -6.74 -5.58 9.76
C ARG A 68 -7.05 -6.14 8.37
N ALA A 69 -6.41 -5.60 7.32
CA ALA A 69 -6.63 -6.07 5.97
C ALA A 69 -6.17 -7.52 5.75
N MET A 70 -5.09 -7.96 6.42
CA MET A 70 -4.65 -9.35 6.38
C MET A 70 -5.65 -10.31 7.03
N ARG A 71 -6.37 -9.88 8.08
CA ARG A 71 -7.45 -10.67 8.67
C ARG A 71 -8.72 -10.66 7.83
N GLU A 72 -9.03 -9.55 7.19
CA GLU A 72 -10.22 -9.36 6.35
C GLU A 72 -10.08 -10.03 4.97
N CYS A 73 -8.85 -10.31 4.51
CA CYS A 73 -8.66 -10.92 3.20
C CYS A 73 -9.05 -12.40 3.19
N GLU A 74 -9.84 -12.81 2.19
CA GLU A 74 -10.31 -14.19 2.02
C GLU A 74 -9.30 -15.05 1.23
N ILE A 75 -8.01 -14.88 1.49
CA ILE A 75 -6.94 -15.54 0.74
C ILE A 75 -6.50 -16.83 1.45
N GLU A 76 -6.60 -17.95 0.74
CA GLU A 76 -6.05 -19.23 1.20
C GLU A 76 -4.53 -19.30 0.98
N TRP A 77 -3.77 -18.71 1.90
CA TRP A 77 -2.31 -18.60 1.78
C TRP A 77 -1.59 -19.95 1.66
N LEU A 78 -2.04 -20.98 2.39
CA LEU A 78 -1.45 -22.32 2.31
C LEU A 78 -1.62 -22.94 0.92
N ARG A 79 -2.76 -22.70 0.26
CA ARG A 79 -3.01 -23.17 -1.10
C ARG A 79 -2.08 -22.47 -2.08
N LEU A 80 -1.99 -21.14 -2.01
CA LEU A 80 -1.10 -20.36 -2.89
C LEU A 80 0.38 -20.73 -2.73
N ALA A 81 0.84 -21.00 -1.51
CA ALA A 81 2.22 -21.46 -1.26
C ALA A 81 2.51 -22.80 -1.96
N ARG A 82 1.56 -23.74 -1.96
CA ARG A 82 1.69 -25.03 -2.66
C ARG A 82 1.73 -24.88 -4.17
N GLU A 83 0.93 -23.96 -4.71
CA GLU A 83 0.86 -23.70 -6.16
C GLU A 83 2.13 -23.02 -6.70
N THR A 84 2.82 -22.22 -5.87
CA THR A 84 4.00 -21.44 -6.29
C THR A 84 5.34 -22.12 -6.04
N GLY A 85 5.44 -23.05 -5.08
CA GLY A 85 6.61 -23.94 -4.92
C GLY A 85 7.92 -23.30 -4.45
N ASP A 86 7.94 -22.02 -4.07
CA ASP A 86 9.14 -21.31 -3.60
C ASP A 86 9.08 -21.03 -2.08
N PRO A 87 9.61 -21.91 -1.22
CA PRO A 87 9.56 -21.75 0.23
C PRO A 87 10.36 -20.56 0.78
N GLN A 88 11.17 -19.87 -0.03
CA GLN A 88 12.00 -18.75 0.43
C GLN A 88 11.26 -17.40 0.44
N ILE A 89 10.03 -17.35 -0.09
CA ILE A 89 9.23 -16.13 -0.28
C ILE A 89 7.98 -16.06 0.65
N TRP A 90 7.68 -17.12 1.41
CA TRP A 90 6.46 -17.28 2.20
C TRP A 90 6.62 -17.06 3.71
#